data_AF-A0A8J8YC32-F1
#
_entry.id   AF-A0A8J8YC32-F1
#
_cell.length_a   1.000
_cell.length_b   1.000
_cell.length_c   1.000
_cell.angle_alpha   90.00
_cell.angle_beta   90.00
_cell.angle_gamma   90.00
#
_symmetry.space_group_name_H-M   'P 1'
#
loop_
_entity.id
_entity.type
_entity.pdbx_description
1 polymer ?
#
loop_
_entity_poly.entity_id
_entity_poly.type
_entity_poly.pdbx_seq_one_letter_code
_entity_poly.pdbx_strand_id
1 'polypeptide(L)'
;MPVRRRQPRRPETGAAERYREMGIGAALSRPWDYPTACGELAALLRLGYADLPKAAQALVASDVLLAFRLLPDVQTGYAVSTANVLLQAVEVALPKQKKAQAVSEFKHSIIAHKRRARVQQISGSPHIPQDILVHIFSFLDMHSLVAAEGLGIQRQMTTNCGR
;
A
#
# COMPACT_ATOMS: atom_id res chain seq x y z
N MET A 1 6.03 51.35 19.12
CA MET A 1 5.72 49.96 19.53
C MET A 1 5.04 49.25 18.37
N PRO A 2 5.68 48.31 17.63
CA PRO A 2 5.00 47.61 16.56
C PRO A 2 4.25 46.40 17.14
N VAL A 3 2.93 46.39 16.94
CA VAL A 3 2.06 45.25 17.25
C VAL A 3 2.47 44.10 16.32
N ARG A 4 3.15 43.09 16.86
CA ARG A 4 3.40 41.82 16.16
C ARG A 4 2.04 41.18 15.87
N ARG A 5 1.56 41.33 14.64
CA ARG A 5 0.44 40.54 14.11
C ARG A 5 0.82 39.06 14.21
N ARG A 6 0.26 38.36 15.19
CA ARG A 6 0.32 36.90 15.26
C ARG A 6 -0.36 36.37 14.00
N GLN A 7 0.40 35.70 13.13
CA GLN A 7 -0.17 34.90 12.05
C GLN A 7 -1.17 33.90 12.65
N PRO A 8 -2.34 33.68 12.01
CA PRO A 8 -3.22 32.60 12.42
C PRO A 8 -2.49 31.28 12.16
N ARG A 9 -2.30 30.47 13.21
CA ARG A 9 -1.89 29.07 13.08
C ARG A 9 -2.88 28.41 12.11
N ARG A 10 -2.43 28.02 10.92
CA ARG A 10 -3.22 27.20 9.99
C ARG A 10 -3.67 25.95 10.75
N PRO A 11 -4.96 25.61 10.74
CA PRO A 11 -5.52 24.63 11.65
C PRO A 11 -5.00 23.22 11.34
N GLU A 12 -4.82 22.43 12.40
CA GLU A 12 -4.33 21.05 12.40
C GLU A 12 -5.15 20.09 11.49
N THR A 13 -6.32 20.56 11.02
CA THR A 13 -7.17 19.93 10.01
C THR A 13 -6.55 19.90 8.61
N GLY A 14 -5.70 20.86 8.23
CA GLY A 14 -5.23 20.97 6.85
C GLY A 14 -4.31 19.82 6.40
N ALA A 15 -3.61 19.14 7.31
CA ALA A 15 -2.84 17.95 6.97
C ALA A 15 -3.72 16.69 6.89
N ALA A 16 -4.76 16.61 7.73
CA ALA A 16 -5.75 15.53 7.67
C ALA A 16 -6.62 15.64 6.40
N GLU A 17 -6.92 16.87 5.98
CA GLU A 17 -7.62 17.15 4.72
C GLU A 17 -6.76 16.76 3.51
N ARG A 18 -5.51 17.22 3.46
CA ARG A 18 -4.54 16.78 2.45
C ARG A 18 -4.38 15.26 2.39
N TYR A 19 -4.41 14.59 3.56
CA TYR A 19 -4.41 13.13 3.60
C TYR A 19 -5.64 12.53 2.94
N ARG A 20 -6.84 13.06 3.19
CA ARG A 20 -8.07 12.59 2.54
C ARG A 20 -8.06 12.85 1.03
N GLU A 21 -7.52 13.99 0.60
CA GLU A 21 -7.40 14.36 -0.82
C GLU A 21 -6.50 13.39 -1.59
N MET A 22 -5.52 12.75 -0.95
CA MET A 22 -4.73 11.68 -1.57
C MET A 22 -5.55 10.45 -1.94
N GLY A 23 -6.74 10.27 -1.37
CA GLY A 23 -7.69 9.22 -1.78
C GLY A 23 -7.21 7.79 -1.53
N ILE A 24 -6.27 7.56 -0.61
CA ILE A 24 -5.66 6.25 -0.36
C ILE A 24 -6.73 5.21 0.02
N GLY A 25 -7.65 5.54 0.94
CA GLY A 25 -8.76 4.67 1.30
C GLY A 25 -9.67 4.28 0.11
N ALA A 26 -9.90 5.19 -0.83
CA ALA A 26 -10.66 4.89 -2.04
C ALA A 26 -9.87 3.97 -2.99
N ALA A 27 -8.56 4.18 -3.13
CA ALA A 27 -7.68 3.34 -3.91
C ALA A 27 -7.61 1.90 -3.35
N LEU A 28 -7.61 1.73 -2.03
CA LEU A 28 -7.66 0.39 -1.39
C LEU A 28 -8.89 -0.43 -1.81
N SER A 29 -10.00 0.23 -2.14
CA SER A 29 -11.23 -0.45 -2.54
C SER A 29 -11.18 -1.00 -3.97
N ARG A 30 -10.17 -0.60 -4.77
CA ARG A 30 -9.99 -1.02 -6.16
C ARG A 30 -8.92 -2.12 -6.23
N PRO A 31 -9.23 -3.33 -6.72
CA PRO A 31 -8.28 -4.46 -6.69
C PRO A 31 -6.94 -4.19 -7.38
N TRP A 32 -6.94 -3.40 -8.45
CA TRP A 32 -5.74 -3.02 -9.22
C TRP A 32 -4.90 -1.94 -8.54
N ASP A 33 -5.51 -1.06 -7.73
CA ASP A 33 -4.78 0.00 -7.01
C ASP A 33 -4.36 -0.42 -5.60
N TYR A 34 -4.95 -1.50 -5.07
CA TYR A 34 -4.69 -1.98 -3.71
C TYR A 34 -3.20 -2.16 -3.39
N PRO A 35 -2.37 -2.80 -4.23
CA PRO A 35 -0.95 -2.98 -3.92
C PRO A 35 -0.20 -1.66 -3.83
N THR A 36 -0.49 -0.73 -4.75
CA THR A 36 0.08 0.62 -4.75
C THR A 36 -0.33 1.38 -3.49
N ALA A 37 -1.62 1.35 -3.13
CA ALA A 37 -2.13 2.02 -1.93
C ALA A 37 -1.51 1.44 -0.64
N CYS A 38 -1.27 0.13 -0.57
CA CYS A 38 -0.52 -0.49 0.53
C CYS A 38 0.93 0.02 0.60
N GLY A 39 1.58 0.18 -0.56
CA GLY A 39 2.92 0.75 -0.67
C GLY A 39 2.99 2.19 -0.17
N GLU A 40 2.04 3.02 -0.57
CA GLU A 40 1.92 4.41 -0.12
C GLU A 40 1.72 4.51 1.39
N LEU A 41 0.83 3.67 1.96
CA LEU A 41 0.67 3.60 3.42
C LEU A 41 1.95 3.18 4.13
N ALA A 42 2.68 2.21 3.58
CA ALA A 42 3.95 1.76 4.15
C ALA A 42 5.00 2.88 4.12
N ALA A 43 5.07 3.64 3.02
CA ALA A 43 5.95 4.79 2.88
C ALA A 43 5.60 5.88 3.90
N LEU A 44 4.31 6.25 4.03
CA LEU A 44 3.86 7.22 5.03
C LEU A 44 4.21 6.82 6.46
N LEU A 45 4.02 5.53 6.79
CA LEU A 45 4.39 4.98 8.09
C LEU A 45 5.89 5.12 8.38
N ARG A 46 6.74 4.82 7.39
CA ARG A 46 8.20 4.87 7.53
C ARG A 46 8.76 6.29 7.56
N LEU A 47 8.18 7.20 6.79
CA LEU A 47 8.74 8.52 6.55
C LEU A 47 8.37 9.56 7.61
N GLY A 48 7.19 9.45 8.23
CA GLY A 48 6.76 10.55 9.11
C GLY A 48 5.47 10.34 9.89
N TYR A 49 5.04 9.10 10.17
CA TYR A 49 3.80 8.89 10.93
C TYR A 49 3.81 9.60 12.29
N ALA A 50 4.94 9.61 12.99
CA ALA A 50 5.08 10.28 14.28
C ALA A 50 4.92 11.81 14.20
N ASP A 51 5.32 12.40 13.07
CA ASP A 51 5.29 13.85 12.82
C ASP A 51 3.94 14.35 12.31
N LEU A 52 3.05 13.44 11.89
CA LEU A 52 1.69 13.78 11.47
C LEU A 52 0.86 14.29 12.66
N PRO A 53 -0.05 15.27 12.44
CA PRO A 53 -1.00 15.67 13.46
C PRO A 53 -1.94 14.51 13.80
N LYS A 54 -2.49 14.51 15.03
CA LYS A 54 -3.27 13.39 15.57
C LYS A 54 -4.45 12.98 14.70
N ALA A 55 -5.10 13.96 14.06
CA ALA A 55 -6.19 13.70 13.11
C ALA A 55 -5.71 12.90 11.89
N ALA A 56 -4.57 13.24 11.29
CA ALA A 56 -4.00 12.50 10.17
C ALA A 56 -3.48 11.12 10.60
N GLN A 57 -2.86 11.01 11.78
CA GLN A 57 -2.47 9.72 12.37
C GLN A 57 -3.65 8.76 12.56
N ALA A 58 -4.83 9.30 12.92
CA ALA A 58 -6.04 8.51 13.07
C ALA A 58 -6.53 7.98 11.71
N LEU A 59 -6.51 8.82 10.66
CA LEU A 59 -6.89 8.42 9.32
C LEU A 59 -5.94 7.36 8.74
N VAL A 60 -4.62 7.57 8.83
CA VAL A 60 -3.62 6.58 8.39
C VAL A 60 -3.82 5.24 9.09
N ALA A 61 -4.04 5.24 10.41
CA ALA A 61 -4.28 4.02 11.15
C ALA A 61 -5.60 3.33 10.75
N SER A 62 -6.63 4.11 10.41
CA SER A 62 -7.89 3.58 9.88
C SER A 62 -7.68 2.92 8.52
N ASP A 63 -6.97 3.57 7.61
CA ASP A 63 -6.70 3.06 6.26
C ASP A 63 -5.81 1.82 6.28
N VAL A 64 -4.88 1.71 7.23
CA VAL A 64 -4.12 0.47 7.48
C VAL A 64 -5.06 -0.69 7.86
N LEU A 65 -6.01 -0.46 8.76
CA LEU A 65 -6.98 -1.50 9.14
C LEU A 65 -7.91 -1.86 7.97
N LEU A 66 -8.30 -0.87 7.17
CA LEU A 66 -9.08 -1.08 5.96
C LEU A 66 -8.29 -1.93 4.95
N ALA A 67 -7.02 -1.62 4.73
CA ALA A 67 -6.15 -2.37 3.82
C ALA A 67 -6.09 -3.85 4.22
N PHE A 68 -5.90 -4.15 5.51
CA PHE A 68 -5.91 -5.54 5.97
C PHE A 68 -7.27 -6.20 5.82
N ARG A 69 -8.37 -5.52 6.16
CA ARG A 69 -9.73 -6.05 5.99
C ARG A 69 -10.09 -6.38 4.54
N LEU A 70 -9.58 -5.64 3.57
CA LEU A 70 -9.84 -5.84 2.13
C LEU A 70 -8.92 -6.89 1.50
N LEU A 71 -7.84 -7.29 2.17
CA LEU A 71 -6.90 -8.30 1.66
C LEU A 71 -7.55 -9.63 1.20
N PRO A 72 -8.59 -10.16 1.88
CA PRO A 72 -9.26 -11.38 1.43
C PRO A 72 -10.01 -11.21 0.10
N ASP A 73 -10.37 -9.99 -0.29
CA ASP A 73 -11.10 -9.69 -1.53
C ASP A 73 -10.14 -9.54 -2.74
N VAL A 74 -8.87 -9.22 -2.47
CA VAL A 74 -7.84 -9.03 -3.51
C VAL A 74 -7.09 -10.35 -3.74
N GLN A 75 -7.29 -10.96 -4.89
CA GLN A 75 -6.88 -12.35 -5.19
C GLN A 75 -5.53 -12.45 -5.91
N THR A 76 -4.59 -11.54 -5.64
CA THR A 76 -3.27 -11.55 -6.29
C THR A 76 -2.15 -11.82 -5.29
N GLY A 77 -1.16 -12.63 -5.68
CA GLY A 77 0.03 -12.85 -4.86
C GLY A 77 0.81 -11.56 -4.60
N TYR A 78 0.77 -10.62 -5.55
CA TYR A 78 1.37 -9.30 -5.42
C TYR A 78 0.73 -8.48 -4.28
N ALA A 79 -0.60 -8.50 -4.15
CA ALA A 79 -1.30 -7.83 -3.06
C ALA A 79 -0.91 -8.37 -1.67
N VAL A 80 -0.71 -9.69 -1.56
CA VAL A 80 -0.23 -10.31 -0.31
C VAL A 80 1.18 -9.84 0.02
N SER A 81 2.07 -9.77 -0.97
CA SER A 81 3.44 -9.27 -0.78
C SER A 81 3.47 -7.81 -0.31
N THR A 82 2.69 -6.93 -0.94
CA THR A 82 2.62 -5.51 -0.53
C THR A 82 1.96 -5.34 0.83
N ALA A 83 0.94 -6.14 1.16
CA ALA A 83 0.33 -6.12 2.50
C ALA A 83 1.30 -6.58 3.60
N ASN A 84 2.23 -7.51 3.31
CA ASN A 84 3.31 -7.87 4.22
C ASN A 84 4.31 -6.72 4.42
N VAL A 85 4.66 -5.98 3.36
CA VAL A 85 5.51 -4.79 3.47
C VAL A 85 4.84 -3.72 4.35
N LEU A 86 3.53 -3.54 4.20
CA LEU A 86 2.73 -2.68 5.06
C LEU A 86 2.74 -3.16 6.52
N LEU A 87 2.59 -4.47 6.78
CA LEU A 87 2.69 -5.04 8.12
C LEU A 87 4.03 -4.73 8.79
N GLN A 88 5.14 -4.87 8.07
CA GLN A 88 6.46 -4.53 8.62
C GLN A 88 6.55 -3.04 8.98
N ALA A 89 6.00 -2.15 8.16
CA ALA A 89 5.96 -0.73 8.46
C ALA A 89 5.08 -0.43 9.69
N VAL A 90 3.93 -1.10 9.80
CA VAL A 90 3.04 -1.06 10.98
C VAL A 90 3.77 -1.46 12.25
N GLU A 91 4.58 -2.51 12.20
CA GLU A 91 5.26 -3.04 13.38
C GLU A 91 6.30 -2.09 13.97
N VAL A 92 6.91 -1.27 13.10
CA VAL A 92 7.94 -0.29 13.43
C VAL A 92 7.33 1.06 13.82
N ALA A 93 6.32 1.53 13.09
CA ALA A 93 5.86 2.92 13.18
C ALA A 93 4.65 3.13 14.12
N LEU A 94 3.78 2.13 14.30
CA LEU A 94 2.54 2.33 15.07
C LEU A 94 2.74 2.12 16.59
N PRO A 95 2.02 2.89 17.42
CA PRO A 95 2.04 2.70 18.87
C PRO A 95 1.40 1.36 19.26
N LYS A 96 1.82 0.81 20.41
CA LYS A 96 1.53 -0.56 20.89
C LYS A 96 0.07 -1.00 20.70
N GLN A 97 -0.89 -0.15 21.07
CA GLN A 97 -2.33 -0.47 20.95
C GLN A 97 -2.78 -0.62 19.49
N LYS A 98 -2.48 0.37 18.63
CA LYS A 98 -2.86 0.35 17.21
C LYS A 98 -2.13 -0.76 16.45
N LYS A 99 -0.86 -0.99 16.78
CA LYS A 99 -0.07 -2.10 16.23
C LYS A 99 -0.74 -3.45 16.53
N ALA A 100 -1.08 -3.70 17.81
CA ALA A 100 -1.69 -4.97 18.20
C ALA A 100 -2.99 -5.25 17.41
N GLN A 101 -3.84 -4.22 17.29
CA GLN A 101 -5.07 -4.31 16.50
C GLN A 101 -4.81 -4.62 15.02
N ALA A 102 -3.88 -3.88 14.39
CA ALA A 102 -3.54 -4.06 12.99
C ALA A 102 -2.92 -5.45 12.71
N VAL A 103 -2.03 -5.92 13.58
CA VAL A 103 -1.43 -7.26 13.48
C VAL A 103 -2.49 -8.35 13.65
N SER A 104 -3.43 -8.20 14.59
CA SER A 104 -4.53 -9.16 14.72
C SER A 104 -5.42 -9.18 13.47
N GLU A 105 -5.75 -8.01 12.91
CA GLU A 105 -6.58 -7.90 11.71
C GLU A 105 -5.90 -8.56 10.51
N PHE A 106 -4.60 -8.32 10.33
CA PHE A 106 -3.81 -8.93 9.27
C PHE A 106 -3.82 -10.46 9.36
N LYS A 107 -3.61 -11.03 10.55
CA LYS A 107 -3.62 -12.48 10.76
C LYS A 107 -4.96 -13.10 10.36
N HIS A 108 -6.07 -12.52 10.81
CA HIS A 108 -7.40 -12.99 10.44
C HIS A 108 -7.63 -12.90 8.94
N SER A 109 -7.20 -11.79 8.33
CA SER A 109 -7.37 -11.53 6.90
C SER A 109 -6.55 -12.47 6.03
N ILE A 110 -5.31 -12.81 6.41
CA ILE A 110 -4.50 -13.81 5.69
C ILE A 110 -5.15 -15.20 5.74
N ILE A 111 -5.74 -15.57 6.88
CA ILE A 111 -6.48 -16.84 6.99
C ILE A 111 -7.70 -16.82 6.06
N ALA A 112 -8.48 -15.74 6.07
CA ALA A 112 -9.63 -15.59 5.18
C ALA A 112 -9.24 -15.62 3.70
N HIS A 113 -8.18 -14.92 3.32
CA HIS A 113 -7.61 -14.92 1.97
C HIS A 113 -7.23 -16.34 1.53
N LYS A 114 -6.45 -17.07 2.35
CA LYS A 114 -6.06 -18.46 2.04
C LYS A 114 -7.27 -19.40 1.91
N ARG A 115 -8.31 -19.22 2.73
CA ARG A 115 -9.55 -20.01 2.64
C ARG A 115 -10.26 -19.75 1.30
N ARG A 116 -10.38 -18.49 0.88
CA ARG A 116 -11.02 -18.14 -0.40
C ARG A 116 -10.24 -18.64 -1.60
N ALA A 117 -8.91 -18.51 -1.59
CA ALA A 117 -8.05 -19.05 -2.65
C ALA A 117 -8.25 -20.56 -2.85
N ARG A 118 -8.42 -21.34 -1.77
CA ARG A 118 -8.73 -22.78 -1.87
C ARG A 118 -10.10 -23.06 -2.48
N VAL A 119 -11.13 -22.31 -2.09
CA VAL A 119 -12.48 -22.46 -2.65
C VAL A 119 -12.48 -22.17 -4.15
N GLN A 120 -11.72 -21.17 -4.59
CA GLN A 120 -11.59 -20.78 -5.99
C GLN A 120 -10.80 -21.79 -6.84
N GLN A 121 -9.78 -22.42 -6.26
CA GLN A 121 -9.08 -23.53 -6.91
C GLN A 121 -10.02 -24.73 -7.15
N ILE A 122 -10.93 -25.00 -6.21
CA ILE A 122 -11.90 -26.10 -6.32
C ILE A 122 -13.01 -25.77 -7.33
N SER A 123 -13.36 -24.50 -7.51
CA SER A 123 -14.44 -24.05 -8.41
C SER A 123 -13.99 -23.75 -9.85
N GLY A 124 -12.72 -24.02 -10.17
CA GLY A 124 -12.13 -23.76 -11.49
C GLY A 124 -11.84 -22.27 -11.66
N SER A 125 -10.56 -21.88 -11.62
CA SER A 125 -10.18 -20.50 -11.90
C SER A 125 -10.53 -20.14 -13.35
N PRO A 126 -10.94 -18.90 -13.65
CA PRO A 126 -10.98 -18.40 -15.03
C PRO A 126 -9.55 -18.32 -15.53
N HIS A 127 -9.07 -19.40 -16.13
CA HIS A 127 -7.78 -19.45 -16.77
C HIS A 127 -7.91 -18.70 -18.09
N ILE A 128 -7.28 -17.53 -18.18
CA ILE A 128 -7.15 -16.82 -19.45
C ILE A 128 -6.28 -17.74 -20.34
N PRO A 129 -6.81 -18.22 -21.49
CA PRO A 129 -6.04 -19.06 -22.40
C PRO A 129 -4.74 -18.38 -22.81
N GLN A 130 -3.65 -19.16 -22.89
CA GLN A 130 -2.32 -18.66 -23.23
C GLN A 130 -2.31 -17.84 -24.53
N ASP A 131 -3.15 -18.20 -25.50
CA ASP A 131 -3.26 -17.48 -26.78
C ASP A 131 -3.72 -16.02 -26.61
N ILE A 132 -4.60 -15.76 -25.65
CA ILE A 132 -5.06 -14.39 -25.34
C ILE A 132 -3.95 -13.60 -24.64
N LEU A 133 -3.18 -14.25 -23.76
CA LEU A 133 -2.02 -13.61 -23.12
C LEU A 133 -0.96 -13.25 -24.15
N VAL A 134 -0.60 -14.17 -25.05
CA VAL A 134 0.34 -13.91 -26.15
C VAL A 134 -0.16 -12.77 -27.03
N HIS A 135 -1.46 -12.73 -27.33
CA HIS A 135 -2.05 -11.64 -28.10
C HIS A 135 -1.91 -10.29 -27.39
N ILE A 136 -2.23 -10.20 -26.09
CA ILE A 136 -2.07 -8.97 -25.30
C ILE A 136 -0.60 -8.54 -25.24
N PHE A 137 0.32 -9.47 -24.97
CA PHE A 137 1.75 -9.19 -24.93
C PHE A 137 2.32 -8.82 -26.31
N SER A 138 1.74 -9.31 -27.40
CA SER A 138 2.14 -8.94 -28.76
C SER A 138 1.79 -7.49 -29.15
N PHE A 139 0.83 -6.87 -28.44
CA PHE A 139 0.50 -5.45 -28.61
C PHE A 139 1.31 -4.52 -27.71
N LEU A 140 2.13 -5.06 -26.80
CA LEU A 140 3.01 -4.25 -25.97
C LEU A 140 4.34 -4.05 -26.71
N ASP A 141 4.70 -2.79 -26.94
CA ASP A 141 6.01 -2.45 -27.51
C ASP A 141 7.15 -3.01 -26.64
N MET A 142 8.29 -3.32 -27.26
CA MET A 142 9.51 -3.81 -26.58
C MET A 142 9.89 -2.95 -25.35
N HIS A 143 9.66 -1.63 -25.40
CA HIS A 143 9.87 -0.72 -24.27
C HIS A 143 8.90 -0.94 -23.10
N SER A 144 7.63 -1.30 -23.38
CA SER A 144 6.62 -1.63 -22.37
C SER A 144 6.84 -3.01 -21.76
N LEU A 145 7.35 -3.96 -22.56
CA LEU A 145 7.67 -5.31 -22.09
C LEU A 145 8.88 -5.29 -21.13
N VAL A 146 9.92 -4.53 -21.46
CA VAL A 146 11.09 -4.32 -20.58
C VAL A 146 10.72 -3.54 -19.32
N ALA A 147 9.79 -2.58 -19.38
CA ALA A 147 9.29 -1.88 -18.19
C ALA A 147 8.53 -2.81 -17.23
N ALA A 148 7.84 -3.84 -17.74
CA ALA A 148 7.14 -4.84 -16.94
C ALA A 148 8.09 -5.86 -16.29
N GLU A 149 9.21 -6.21 -16.92
CA GLU A 149 10.27 -7.05 -16.32
C GLU A 149 11.29 -6.27 -15.46
N GLY A 150 11.37 -4.94 -15.62
CA GLY A 150 12.39 -4.09 -15.01
C GLY A 150 12.29 -3.83 -13.50
N LEU A 151 11.24 -4.29 -12.81
CA LEU A 151 11.13 -4.13 -11.34
C LEU A 151 11.90 -5.19 -10.52
N GLY A 152 12.68 -6.05 -11.18
CA GLY A 152 13.46 -7.11 -10.53
C GLY A 152 14.95 -6.82 -10.29
N ILE A 153 15.58 -5.82 -10.94
CA ILE A 153 17.03 -5.61 -10.83
C ILE A 153 17.38 -4.10 -10.81
N GLN A 154 17.06 -3.42 -9.72
CA GLN A 154 17.73 -2.17 -9.37
C GLN A 154 18.37 -2.30 -7.98
N ARG A 155 19.35 -3.20 -7.86
CA ARG A 155 20.28 -3.17 -6.73
C ARG A 155 21.62 -3.80 -7.08
N GLN A 156 22.40 -3.14 -7.91
CA GLN A 156 23.86 -3.19 -7.77
C GLN A 156 24.54 -1.93 -8.31
N MET A 157 25.11 -1.20 -7.34
CA MET A 157 26.41 -0.53 -7.42
C MET A 157 26.54 0.68 -8.34
N THR A 158 25.94 1.78 -7.90
CA THR A 158 26.67 3.06 -7.89
C THR A 158 27.65 3.07 -6.71
N THR A 159 28.88 2.60 -6.92
CA THR A 159 30.05 3.05 -6.15
C THR A 159 31.14 3.38 -7.13
N ASN A 160 31.25 4.69 -7.35
CA ASN A 160 32.26 5.37 -8.13
C ASN A 160 33.45 5.68 -7.20
N CYS A 161 34.67 5.32 -7.61
CA CYS A 161 35.97 5.92 -7.24
C CYS A 161 37.05 5.03 -7.88
N GLY A 162 37.89 5.44 -8.83
CA GLY A 162 38.44 6.77 -9.02
C GLY A 162 39.72 6.93 -8.23
N ARG A 163 40.79 6.20 -8.59
CA ARG A 163 42.15 6.70 -8.89
C ARG A 163 43.08 5.52 -9.17
#